data_AF-A0A5E7W5L7-F1
#
_entry.id   AF-A0A5E7W5L7-F1
#
_cell.length_a   1.000
_cell.length_b   1.000
_cell.length_c   1.000
_cell.angle_alpha   90.00
_cell.angle_beta   90.00
_cell.angle_gamma   90.00
#
_symmetry.space_group_name_H-M   'P 1'
#
loop_
_entity.id
_entity.type
_entity.pdbx_description
1 polymer ?
#
loop_
_entity_poly.entity_id
_entity_poly.type
_entity_poly.pdbx_seq_one_letter_code
_entity_poly.pdbx_strand_id
1 'polypeptide(L)'
;MIAQRKSEPFKKLMQVEDPMTYRNLSGYIDRLKIPKYIVNASDDDFFIPDASRQYFPDLPGDNTLRVIPNSAHDVRAFVEANLIPYIKRRQTGNTAPRLKAQERRLDATSTQLHLTLSEMPIRTTQWTAHNPKARDFRYNCGVRYTAAQLPASMDVQTTLRAPKVGWSAEFFEAEYADGVVETTMVKVLPDTYPNQAPPADEAFCRTLPGTPGQ
;
A
#
# COMPACT_ATOMS: atom_id res chain seq x y z
N MET A 1 26.17 -5.70 8.11
CA MET A 1 25.00 -5.02 8.73
C MET A 1 24.00 -5.99 9.36
N ILE A 2 23.70 -7.16 8.76
CA ILE A 2 22.69 -8.11 9.28
C ILE A 2 23.09 -8.72 10.64
N ALA A 3 24.37 -9.04 10.84
CA ALA A 3 24.87 -9.68 12.06
C ALA A 3 24.60 -8.90 13.37
N GLN A 4 24.42 -7.58 13.29
CA GLN A 4 24.18 -6.74 14.48
C GLN A 4 22.71 -6.41 14.74
N ARG A 5 21.76 -6.91 13.94
CA ARG A 5 20.32 -6.57 14.09
C ARG A 5 19.72 -6.89 15.46
N LYS A 6 20.35 -7.79 16.23
CA LYS A 6 19.91 -8.16 17.58
C LYS A 6 20.73 -7.49 18.70
N SER A 7 21.72 -6.67 18.34
CA SER A 7 22.61 -6.02 19.30
C SER A 7 21.92 -4.86 20.01
N GLU A 8 22.37 -4.54 21.23
CA GLU A 8 21.90 -3.35 21.95
C GLU A 8 22.16 -2.03 21.20
N PRO A 9 23.32 -1.80 20.55
CA PRO A 9 23.52 -0.63 19.69
C PRO A 9 22.46 -0.52 18.59
N PHE A 10 22.11 -1.63 17.93
CA PHE A 10 21.08 -1.61 16.88
C PHE A 10 19.70 -1.28 17.44
N LYS A 11 19.33 -1.84 18.61
CA LYS A 11 18.06 -1.48 19.27
C LYS A 11 17.99 0.01 19.59
N LYS A 12 19.07 0.61 20.10
CA LYS A 12 19.16 2.06 20.35
C LYS A 12 19.04 2.87 19.07
N LEU A 13 19.66 2.43 17.98
CA LEU A 13 19.53 3.08 16.68
C LEU A 13 18.07 3.06 16.20
N MET A 14 17.37 1.93 16.32
CA MET A 14 15.96 1.82 15.91
C MET A 14 15.02 2.73 16.72
N GLN A 15 15.35 3.07 17.96
CA GLN A 15 14.59 4.07 18.74
C GLN A 15 14.66 5.48 18.14
N VAL A 16 15.58 5.73 17.21
CA VAL A 16 15.75 7.01 16.50
C VAL A 16 15.30 6.87 15.04
N GLU A 17 15.74 5.81 14.36
CA GLU A 17 15.56 5.65 12.91
C GLU A 17 14.22 5.04 12.50
N ASP A 18 13.54 4.29 13.38
CA ASP A 18 12.23 3.69 13.07
C ASP A 18 11.10 4.58 13.58
N PRO A 19 10.36 5.27 12.69
CA PRO A 19 9.29 6.17 13.09
C PRO A 19 8.16 5.46 13.83
N MET A 20 7.97 4.15 13.61
CA MET A 20 6.93 3.40 14.29
C MET A 20 7.24 3.21 15.77
N THR A 21 8.49 3.35 16.21
CA THR A 21 8.81 3.30 17.65
C THR A 21 8.24 4.49 18.41
N TYR A 22 8.10 5.65 17.76
CA TYR A 22 7.55 6.87 18.38
C TYR A 22 6.08 6.74 18.79
N ARG A 23 5.32 5.83 18.19
CA ARG A 23 3.92 5.57 18.56
C ARG A 23 3.77 5.07 20.01
N ASN A 24 4.83 4.47 20.56
CA ASN A 24 4.84 3.92 21.91
C ASN A 24 5.34 4.92 22.95
N LEU A 25 5.79 6.12 22.53
CA LEU A 25 6.28 7.14 23.44
C LEU A 25 5.14 8.03 23.96
N SER A 26 5.11 8.21 25.29
CA SER A 26 4.16 9.12 25.94
C SER A 26 4.27 10.54 25.35
N GLY A 27 3.13 11.18 25.11
CA GLY A 27 3.03 12.50 24.47
C GLY A 27 3.15 12.50 22.93
N TYR A 28 3.87 11.54 22.33
CA TYR A 28 3.93 11.42 20.86
C TYR A 28 2.67 10.78 20.29
N ILE A 29 2.13 9.75 20.95
CA ILE A 29 0.94 9.04 20.50
C ILE A 29 -0.25 9.97 20.26
N ASP A 30 -0.45 10.98 21.11
CA ASP A 30 -1.55 11.95 20.94
C ASP A 30 -1.33 12.87 19.75
N ARG A 31 -0.09 13.30 19.50
CA ARG A 31 0.27 14.07 18.29
C ARG A 31 0.08 13.24 17.02
N LEU A 32 0.28 11.93 17.10
CA LEU A 32 0.06 11.01 15.99
C LEU A 32 -1.42 10.73 15.72
N LYS A 33 -2.37 11.15 16.58
CA LYS A 33 -3.82 10.98 16.32
C LYS A 33 -4.37 11.98 15.31
N ILE A 34 -3.57 12.95 14.85
CA ILE A 34 -4.00 13.86 13.79
C ILE A 34 -4.52 13.08 12.58
N PRO A 35 -5.56 13.56 11.89
CA PRO A 35 -6.02 12.90 10.68
C PRO A 35 -4.96 12.91 9.59
N LYS A 36 -4.82 11.81 8.85
CA LYS A 36 -3.79 11.66 7.81
C LYS A 36 -4.41 11.16 6.52
N TYR A 37 -3.98 11.76 5.42
CA TYR A 37 -4.24 11.28 4.07
C TYR A 37 -2.90 10.90 3.45
N ILE A 38 -2.61 9.60 3.41
CA ILE A 38 -1.31 9.05 3.04
C ILE A 38 -1.35 8.68 1.57
N VAL A 39 -0.50 9.31 0.76
CA VAL A 39 -0.43 9.09 -0.69
C VAL A 39 0.81 8.27 -1.01
N ASN A 40 0.59 7.09 -1.61
CA ASN A 40 1.64 6.20 -2.08
C ASN A 40 1.50 6.01 -3.60
N ALA A 41 2.59 5.64 -4.27
CA ALA A 41 2.56 5.15 -5.64
C ALA A 41 2.47 3.61 -5.62
N SER A 42 1.67 3.00 -6.52
CA SER A 42 1.61 1.54 -6.62
C SER A 42 2.85 0.92 -7.27
N ASP A 43 3.61 1.69 -8.03
CA ASP A 43 4.73 1.21 -8.84
C ASP A 43 6.02 1.98 -8.49
N ASP A 44 6.17 2.36 -7.21
CA ASP A 44 7.28 3.15 -6.66
C ASP A 44 8.65 2.49 -6.90
N ASP A 45 9.66 3.30 -7.25
CA ASP A 45 11.01 2.83 -7.59
C ASP A 45 11.83 2.31 -6.39
N PHE A 46 11.45 2.69 -5.18
CA PHE A 46 12.20 2.45 -3.94
C PHE A 46 11.44 1.59 -2.93
N PHE A 47 10.12 1.72 -2.89
CA PHE A 47 9.27 1.04 -1.91
C PHE A 47 8.41 -0.04 -2.56
N ILE A 48 8.32 -1.22 -1.91
CA ILE A 48 7.44 -2.29 -2.38
C ILE A 48 5.97 -1.87 -2.27
N PRO A 49 5.10 -2.29 -3.20
CA PRO A 49 3.70 -1.84 -3.25
C PRO A 49 2.91 -2.16 -1.97
N ASP A 50 3.23 -3.29 -1.32
CA ASP A 50 2.56 -3.74 -0.10
C ASP A 50 3.23 -3.25 1.20
N ALA A 51 4.12 -2.25 1.13
CA ALA A 51 4.84 -1.73 2.30
C ALA A 51 3.90 -1.16 3.38
N SER A 52 2.72 -0.66 2.99
CA SER A 52 1.72 -0.11 3.91
C SER A 52 1.28 -1.11 4.99
N ARG A 53 1.38 -2.42 4.73
CA ARG A 53 1.08 -3.46 5.72
C ARG A 53 1.94 -3.38 6.99
N GLN A 54 3.11 -2.72 6.90
CA GLN A 54 4.05 -2.61 8.02
C GLN A 54 3.70 -1.47 8.99
N TYR A 55 2.94 -0.47 8.55
CA TYR A 55 2.66 0.71 9.37
C TYR A 55 1.17 1.05 9.47
N PHE A 56 0.41 0.92 8.38
CA PHE A 56 -0.93 1.52 8.27
C PHE A 56 -1.93 0.99 9.31
N PRO A 57 -2.00 -0.34 9.59
CA PRO A 57 -2.93 -0.86 10.61
C PRO A 57 -2.66 -0.32 12.02
N ASP A 58 -1.42 0.03 12.32
CA ASP A 58 -0.98 0.44 13.65
C ASP A 58 -0.85 1.97 13.80
N LEU A 59 -1.12 2.74 12.74
CA LEU A 59 -1.07 4.20 12.83
C LEU A 59 -2.23 4.72 13.69
N PRO A 60 -1.97 5.56 14.71
CA PRO A 60 -3.04 6.18 15.49
C PRO A 60 -3.87 7.17 14.66
N GLY A 61 -5.12 7.37 15.06
CA GLY A 61 -5.99 8.41 14.49
C GLY A 61 -6.80 7.99 13.27
N ASP A 62 -7.37 8.99 12.61
CA ASP A 62 -8.19 8.83 11.41
C ASP A 62 -7.30 8.86 10.16
N ASN A 63 -6.87 7.68 9.72
CA ASN A 63 -5.95 7.51 8.60
C ASN A 63 -6.69 7.01 7.37
N THR A 64 -6.46 7.68 6.24
CA THR A 64 -6.93 7.34 4.91
C THR A 64 -5.73 7.06 4.03
N LEU A 65 -5.78 5.97 3.26
CA LEU A 65 -4.73 5.60 2.31
C LEU A 65 -5.18 5.91 0.89
N ARG A 66 -4.25 6.40 0.08
CA ARG A 66 -4.41 6.64 -1.36
C ARG A 66 -3.21 6.06 -2.09
N VAL A 67 -3.39 4.90 -2.71
CA VAL A 67 -2.39 4.31 -3.62
C VAL A 67 -2.71 4.75 -5.04
N ILE A 68 -1.84 5.55 -5.67
CA ILE A 68 -2.01 6.03 -7.04
C ILE A 68 -1.58 4.92 -8.01
N PRO A 69 -2.49 4.40 -8.86
CA PRO A 69 -2.18 3.34 -9.82
C PRO A 69 -1.21 3.83 -10.89
N ASN A 70 -0.32 2.95 -11.36
CA ASN A 70 0.59 3.21 -12.49
C ASN A 70 1.44 4.47 -12.31
N SER A 71 1.92 4.72 -11.09
CA SER A 71 2.81 5.85 -10.80
C SER A 71 4.15 5.34 -10.26
N ALA A 72 5.22 5.94 -10.78
CA ALA A 72 6.55 5.87 -10.19
C ALA A 72 6.62 6.71 -8.90
N HIS A 73 7.82 6.82 -8.31
CA HIS A 73 8.01 7.51 -7.03
C HIS A 73 7.53 8.98 -7.02
N ASP A 74 7.72 9.69 -8.13
CA ASP A 74 7.30 11.09 -8.23
C ASP A 74 5.79 11.22 -8.50
N VAL A 75 5.03 11.39 -7.41
CA VAL A 75 3.57 11.55 -7.46
C VAL A 75 3.11 13.01 -7.47
N ARG A 76 4.02 14.00 -7.57
CA ARG A 76 3.69 15.44 -7.38
C ARG A 76 2.56 15.93 -8.28
N ALA A 77 2.49 15.43 -9.51
CA ALA A 77 1.43 15.75 -10.48
C ALA A 77 0.02 15.36 -10.01
N PHE A 78 -0.10 14.44 -9.06
CA PHE A 78 -1.37 13.93 -8.54
C PHE A 78 -1.71 14.51 -7.16
N VAL A 79 -0.74 15.09 -6.44
CA VAL A 79 -0.90 15.47 -5.02
C VAL A 79 -2.03 16.47 -4.83
N GLU A 80 -2.08 17.54 -5.63
CA GLU A 80 -3.12 18.58 -5.48
C GLU A 80 -4.53 18.01 -5.71
N ALA A 81 -4.72 17.24 -6.78
CA ALA A 81 -6.00 16.65 -7.13
C ALA A 81 -6.54 15.69 -6.05
N ASN A 82 -5.65 15.03 -5.29
CA ASN A 82 -6.06 14.13 -4.20
C ASN A 82 -6.19 14.86 -2.85
N LEU A 83 -5.37 15.87 -2.56
CA LEU A 83 -5.40 16.59 -1.29
C LEU A 83 -6.52 17.63 -1.20
N ILE A 84 -6.83 18.34 -2.29
CA ILE A 84 -7.85 19.40 -2.27
C ILE A 84 -9.21 18.88 -1.79
N PRO A 85 -9.76 17.76 -2.33
CA PRO A 85 -11.03 17.20 -1.86
C PRO A 85 -10.99 16.79 -0.38
N TYR A 86 -9.92 16.10 0.03
CA TYR A 86 -9.75 15.67 1.41
C TYR A 86 -9.72 16.85 2.37
N ILE A 87 -8.90 17.88 2.09
CA ILE A 87 -8.79 19.07 2.92
C ILE A 87 -10.13 19.82 3.00
N LYS A 88 -10.80 20.04 1.86
CA LYS A 88 -12.13 20.67 1.84
C LYS A 88 -13.12 19.93 2.73
N ARG A 89 -13.16 18.60 2.62
CA ARG A 89 -14.03 17.75 3.43
C ARG A 89 -13.75 17.89 4.93
N ARG A 90 -12.47 17.94 5.34
CA ARG A 90 -12.11 18.19 6.75
C ARG A 90 -12.51 19.59 7.21
N GLN A 91 -12.34 20.61 6.36
CA GLN A 91 -12.69 22.00 6.69
C GLN A 91 -14.20 22.19 6.87
N THR A 92 -15.03 21.38 6.22
CA THR A 92 -16.48 21.37 6.44
C THR A 92 -16.92 20.51 7.63
N GLY A 93 -15.97 20.03 8.44
CA GLY A 93 -16.25 19.23 9.66
C GLY A 93 -16.52 17.75 9.42
N ASN A 94 -16.40 17.26 8.19
CA ASN A 94 -16.66 15.85 7.86
C ASN A 94 -15.39 15.01 8.02
N THR A 95 -15.53 13.77 8.49
CA THR A 95 -14.45 12.77 8.44
C THR A 95 -14.27 12.29 7.01
N ALA A 96 -13.09 11.75 6.68
CA ALA A 96 -12.95 11.05 5.41
C ALA A 96 -13.87 9.81 5.37
N PRO A 97 -14.33 9.40 4.18
CA PRO A 97 -14.93 8.09 4.01
C PRO A 97 -13.98 7.00 4.49
N ARG A 98 -14.53 5.82 4.80
CA ARG A 98 -13.77 4.68 5.31
C ARG A 98 -14.02 3.46 4.45
N LEU A 99 -12.98 2.94 3.83
CA LEU A 99 -12.90 1.68 3.11
C LEU A 99 -12.10 0.69 3.95
N LYS A 100 -12.81 -0.14 4.71
CA LYS A 100 -12.20 -1.18 5.54
C LYS A 100 -12.11 -2.48 4.75
N ALA A 101 -10.93 -3.08 4.70
CA ALA A 101 -10.72 -4.41 4.18
C ALA A 101 -10.48 -5.38 5.35
N GLN A 102 -11.38 -6.34 5.54
CA GLN A 102 -11.16 -7.48 6.42
C GLN A 102 -10.58 -8.62 5.58
N GLU A 103 -9.37 -9.05 5.92
CA GLU A 103 -8.68 -10.11 5.21
C GLU A 103 -8.72 -11.42 6.00
N ARG A 104 -9.09 -12.51 5.32
CA ARG A 104 -8.92 -13.87 5.82
C ARG A 104 -8.01 -14.62 4.86
N ARG A 105 -6.76 -14.82 5.25
CA ARG A 105 -5.84 -15.67 4.49
C ARG A 105 -6.38 -17.10 4.50
N LEU A 106 -6.59 -17.66 3.32
CA LEU A 106 -7.03 -19.05 3.17
C LEU A 106 -5.80 -19.96 3.05
N ASP A 107 -4.83 -19.56 2.22
CA ASP A 107 -3.53 -20.22 2.05
C ASP A 107 -2.49 -19.19 1.55
N ALA A 108 -1.29 -19.64 1.14
CA ALA A 108 -0.23 -18.77 0.63
C ALA A 108 -0.57 -18.07 -0.69
N THR A 109 -1.54 -18.60 -1.43
CA THR A 109 -1.95 -18.20 -2.78
C THR A 109 -3.33 -17.56 -2.83
N SER A 110 -4.09 -17.56 -1.74
CA SER A 110 -5.45 -17.03 -1.75
C SER A 110 -5.86 -16.33 -0.46
N THR A 111 -6.60 -15.22 -0.60
CA THR A 111 -7.09 -14.41 0.51
C THR A 111 -8.52 -13.99 0.23
N GLN A 112 -9.43 -14.27 1.16
CA GLN A 112 -10.78 -13.74 1.13
C GLN A 112 -10.77 -12.31 1.67
N LEU A 113 -11.49 -11.42 1.00
CA LEU A 113 -11.66 -10.03 1.39
C LEU A 113 -13.14 -9.70 1.58
N HIS A 114 -13.43 -9.02 2.68
CA HIS A 114 -14.70 -8.33 2.89
C HIS A 114 -14.41 -6.84 3.01
N LEU A 115 -14.86 -6.08 2.01
CA LEU A 115 -14.73 -4.63 1.96
C LEU A 115 -16.01 -3.99 2.48
N THR A 116 -15.87 -3.09 3.44
CA THR A 116 -16.98 -2.28 3.98
C THR A 116 -16.67 -0.81 3.81
N LEU A 117 -17.55 -0.09 3.11
CA LEU A 117 -17.44 1.34 2.89
C LEU A 117 -18.43 2.08 3.80
N SER A 118 -18.01 3.21 4.38
CA SER A 118 -18.90 4.04 5.22
C SER A 118 -19.89 4.87 4.42
N GLU A 119 -19.62 5.09 3.14
CA GLU A 119 -20.39 5.93 2.23
C GLU A 119 -20.47 5.27 0.85
N MET A 120 -21.51 5.58 0.08
CA MET A 120 -21.68 5.05 -1.26
C MET A 120 -20.66 5.70 -2.21
N PRO A 121 -19.78 4.93 -2.87
CA PRO A 121 -18.87 5.46 -3.87
C PRO A 121 -19.62 5.75 -5.18
N ILE A 122 -19.13 6.73 -5.94
CA ILE A 122 -19.57 6.94 -7.33
C ILE A 122 -18.85 5.99 -8.29
N ARG A 123 -17.69 5.46 -7.87
CA ARG A 123 -16.90 4.50 -8.63
C ARG A 123 -16.09 3.62 -7.68
N THR A 124 -16.09 2.31 -7.96
CA THR A 124 -15.24 1.34 -7.29
C THR A 124 -14.41 0.61 -8.34
N THR A 125 -13.08 0.65 -8.19
CA THR A 125 -12.13 0.01 -9.12
C THR A 125 -11.29 -1.01 -8.39
N GLN A 126 -11.18 -2.22 -8.92
CA GLN A 126 -10.11 -3.16 -8.58
C GLN A 126 -8.92 -2.90 -9.51
N TRP A 127 -7.75 -2.64 -8.94
CA TRP A 127 -6.50 -2.49 -9.66
C TRP A 127 -5.67 -3.76 -9.48
N THR A 128 -5.20 -4.34 -10.58
CA THR A 128 -4.40 -5.57 -10.58
C THR A 128 -3.20 -5.43 -11.51
N ALA A 129 -2.00 -5.70 -10.99
CA ALA A 129 -0.79 -5.89 -11.79
C ALA A 129 -0.31 -7.34 -11.68
N HIS A 130 0.27 -7.88 -12.76
CA HIS A 130 0.84 -9.21 -12.78
C HIS A 130 2.29 -9.17 -13.28
N ASN A 131 3.20 -9.78 -12.52
CA ASN A 131 4.58 -10.01 -12.95
C ASN A 131 4.92 -11.52 -12.88
N PRO A 132 5.09 -12.20 -14.02
CA PRO A 132 5.41 -13.63 -14.05
C PRO A 132 6.86 -13.94 -13.64
N LYS A 133 7.76 -12.95 -13.67
CA LYS A 133 9.21 -13.14 -13.49
C LYS A 133 9.70 -12.90 -12.06
N ALA A 134 9.10 -11.94 -11.36
CA ALA A 134 9.59 -11.50 -10.05
C ALA A 134 8.48 -10.86 -9.21
N ARG A 135 8.70 -10.79 -7.89
CA ARG A 135 7.89 -9.98 -6.96
C ARG A 135 8.31 -8.50 -7.02
N ASP A 136 8.29 -7.94 -8.22
CA ASP A 136 8.72 -6.58 -8.52
C ASP A 136 7.64 -5.90 -9.37
N PHE A 137 7.20 -4.72 -8.96
CA PHE A 137 6.07 -4.00 -9.56
C PHE A 137 6.44 -2.56 -9.91
N ARG A 138 7.74 -2.25 -10.04
CA ARG A 138 8.20 -0.90 -10.38
C ARG A 138 7.70 -0.46 -11.75
N TYR A 139 7.35 0.82 -11.87
CA TYR A 139 6.80 1.39 -13.10
C TYR A 139 7.84 1.33 -14.22
N ASN A 140 9.08 1.62 -13.86
CA ASN A 140 10.21 1.59 -14.78
C ASN A 140 10.67 0.17 -15.15
N CYS A 141 9.92 -0.86 -14.69
CA CYS A 141 10.07 -2.27 -15.07
C CYS A 141 8.98 -2.80 -16.00
N GLY A 142 8.21 -1.89 -16.62
CA GLY A 142 7.15 -2.24 -17.57
C GLY A 142 5.92 -2.91 -16.94
N VAL A 143 5.88 -3.10 -15.62
CA VAL A 143 4.72 -3.65 -14.90
C VAL A 143 3.64 -2.57 -14.81
N ARG A 144 2.39 -2.93 -15.11
CA ARG A 144 1.25 -1.99 -15.09
C ARG A 144 0.06 -2.60 -14.39
N TYR A 145 -0.64 -1.78 -13.63
CA TYR A 145 -1.94 -2.10 -13.07
C TYR A 145 -3.03 -1.88 -14.11
N THR A 146 -3.88 -2.88 -14.29
CA THR A 146 -5.11 -2.80 -15.07
C THR A 146 -6.31 -2.57 -14.17
N ALA A 147 -7.24 -1.72 -14.61
CA ALA A 147 -8.48 -1.43 -13.89
C ALA A 147 -9.60 -2.39 -14.27
N ALA A 148 -10.30 -2.91 -13.27
CA ALA A 148 -11.59 -3.57 -13.42
C ALA A 148 -12.64 -2.79 -12.60
N GLN A 149 -13.69 -2.32 -13.27
CA GLN A 149 -14.79 -1.62 -12.60
C GLN A 149 -15.67 -2.62 -11.85
N LEU A 150 -16.00 -2.31 -10.61
CA LEU A 150 -16.92 -3.08 -9.79
C LEU A 150 -18.27 -2.34 -9.68
N PRO A 151 -19.38 -3.07 -9.49
CA PRO A 151 -20.63 -2.44 -9.13
C PRO A 151 -20.47 -1.56 -7.88
N ALA A 152 -21.08 -0.39 -7.90
CA ALA A 152 -21.09 0.48 -6.73
C ALA A 152 -21.84 -0.23 -5.59
N SER A 153 -21.14 -0.46 -4.49
CA SER A 153 -21.66 -1.13 -3.30
C SER A 153 -20.90 -0.64 -2.08
N MET A 154 -21.57 -0.63 -0.93
CA MET A 154 -20.95 -0.40 0.37
C MET A 154 -20.45 -1.69 1.03
N ASP A 155 -20.81 -2.85 0.47
CA ASP A 155 -20.41 -4.18 0.92
C ASP A 155 -19.95 -5.00 -0.28
N VAL A 156 -18.68 -5.40 -0.29
CA VAL A 156 -18.10 -6.20 -1.38
C VAL A 156 -17.37 -7.38 -0.78
N GLN A 157 -17.76 -8.58 -1.19
CA GLN A 157 -17.04 -9.81 -0.87
C GLN A 157 -16.34 -10.32 -2.12
N THR A 158 -15.05 -10.62 -2.00
CA THR A 158 -14.24 -11.13 -3.10
C THR A 158 -13.14 -12.05 -2.59
N THR A 159 -12.50 -12.77 -3.50
CA THR A 159 -11.36 -13.63 -3.20
C THR A 159 -10.23 -13.31 -4.16
N LEU A 160 -9.11 -12.85 -3.61
CA LEU A 160 -7.88 -12.66 -4.36
C LEU A 160 -7.16 -14.00 -4.51
N ARG A 161 -6.59 -14.24 -5.70
CA ARG A 161 -5.89 -15.48 -6.03
C ARG A 161 -4.59 -15.15 -6.75
N ALA A 162 -3.52 -15.78 -6.30
CA ALA A 162 -2.23 -15.72 -6.95
C ALA A 162 -2.32 -16.21 -8.40
N PRO A 163 -1.51 -15.65 -9.30
CA PRO A 163 -1.36 -16.19 -10.65
C PRO A 163 -0.71 -17.58 -10.59
N LYS A 164 -0.88 -18.37 -11.65
CA LYS A 164 -0.23 -19.71 -11.76
C LYS A 164 1.30 -19.63 -11.76
N VAL A 165 1.85 -18.51 -12.21
CA VAL A 165 3.29 -18.24 -12.34
C VAL A 165 3.54 -16.82 -11.84
N GLY A 166 4.59 -16.60 -11.05
CA GLY A 166 4.98 -15.28 -10.56
C GLY A 166 4.08 -14.70 -9.46
N TRP A 167 3.90 -13.38 -9.47
CA TRP A 167 3.15 -12.64 -8.45
C TRP A 167 2.11 -11.70 -9.07
N SER A 168 1.02 -11.44 -8.33
CA SER A 168 0.08 -10.35 -8.58
C SER A 168 0.13 -9.34 -7.43
N ALA A 169 -0.14 -8.07 -7.74
CA ALA A 169 -0.36 -7.01 -6.77
C ALA A 169 -1.73 -6.39 -7.02
N GLU A 170 -2.54 -6.27 -5.97
CA GLU A 170 -3.96 -5.96 -6.09
C GLU A 170 -4.43 -5.02 -4.99
N PHE A 171 -5.26 -4.04 -5.32
CA PHE A 171 -5.93 -3.17 -4.35
C PHE A 171 -7.26 -2.65 -4.90
N PHE A 172 -8.11 -2.14 -4.00
CA PHE A 172 -9.40 -1.57 -4.35
C PHE A 172 -9.38 -0.07 -4.09
N GLU A 173 -9.99 0.68 -5.00
CA GLU A 173 -10.12 2.14 -4.97
C GLU A 173 -11.60 2.50 -4.95
N ALA A 174 -11.98 3.40 -4.05
CA ALA A 174 -13.31 3.98 -3.96
C ALA A 174 -13.21 5.50 -4.14
N GLU A 175 -13.98 6.02 -5.09
CA GLU A 175 -14.12 7.45 -5.36
C GLU A 175 -15.48 7.95 -4.93
N TYR A 176 -15.50 9.11 -4.28
CA TYR A 176 -16.70 9.70 -3.68
C TYR A 176 -17.10 10.98 -4.40
N ALA A 177 -18.37 11.38 -4.23
CA ALA A 177 -18.98 12.48 -4.97
C ALA A 177 -18.31 13.85 -4.75
N ASP A 178 -17.61 14.04 -3.63
CA ASP A 178 -16.86 15.25 -3.30
C ASP A 178 -15.41 15.22 -3.84
N GLY A 179 -15.03 14.15 -4.53
CA GLY A 179 -13.70 13.96 -5.12
C GLY A 179 -12.69 13.29 -4.19
N VAL A 180 -13.04 12.94 -2.95
CA VAL A 180 -12.14 12.14 -2.11
C VAL A 180 -11.99 10.75 -2.73
N VAL A 181 -10.77 10.23 -2.70
CA VAL A 181 -10.45 8.86 -3.12
C VAL A 181 -9.77 8.14 -1.96
N GLU A 182 -10.20 6.93 -1.67
CA GLU A 182 -9.56 6.05 -0.69
C GLU A 182 -9.25 4.70 -1.33
N THR A 183 -8.17 4.07 -0.90
CA THR A 183 -7.77 2.74 -1.35
C THR A 183 -7.55 1.80 -0.18
N THR A 184 -7.75 0.50 -0.40
CA THR A 184 -7.20 -0.52 0.49
C THR A 184 -5.67 -0.50 0.43
N MET A 185 -5.01 -1.19 1.37
CA MET A 185 -3.60 -1.55 1.19
C MET A 185 -3.43 -2.45 -0.05
N VAL A 186 -2.25 -2.41 -0.66
CA VAL A 186 -1.92 -3.36 -1.72
C VAL A 186 -1.65 -4.73 -1.13
N LYS A 187 -2.30 -5.75 -1.70
CA LYS A 187 -2.02 -7.15 -1.42
C LYS A 187 -1.17 -7.73 -2.54
N VAL A 188 -0.08 -8.40 -2.18
CA VAL A 188 0.72 -9.18 -3.13
C VAL A 188 0.51 -10.67 -2.89
N LEU A 189 0.20 -11.42 -3.94
CA LEU A 189 0.03 -12.87 -3.91
C LEU A 189 0.95 -13.55 -4.94
N PRO A 190 1.52 -14.73 -4.65
CA PRO A 190 1.49 -15.40 -3.35
C PRO A 190 2.18 -14.56 -2.27
N ASP A 191 1.75 -14.73 -1.01
CA ASP A 191 2.30 -14.04 0.17
C ASP A 191 3.64 -14.67 0.59
N THR A 192 4.58 -14.66 -0.34
CA THR A 192 5.94 -15.20 -0.22
C THR A 192 6.93 -14.22 -0.85
N TYR A 193 8.17 -14.26 -0.37
CA TYR A 193 9.27 -13.46 -0.92
C TYR A 193 10.16 -14.32 -1.82
N PRO A 194 10.65 -13.78 -2.95
CA PRO A 194 11.59 -14.49 -3.80
C PRO A 194 12.93 -14.68 -3.07
N ASN A 195 13.64 -15.76 -3.39
CA ASN A 195 14.98 -16.06 -2.87
C ASN A 195 16.11 -15.52 -3.78
N GLN A 196 15.74 -14.85 -4.87
CA GLN A 196 16.65 -14.27 -5.84
C GLN A 196 16.22 -12.85 -6.18
N ALA A 197 17.18 -12.03 -6.60
CA ALA A 197 16.90 -10.68 -7.08
C ALA A 197 16.02 -10.71 -8.35
N PRO A 198 15.19 -9.68 -8.58
CA PRO A 198 14.52 -9.49 -9.86
C PRO A 198 15.51 -9.51 -11.03
N PRO A 199 15.12 -10.02 -12.21
CA PRO A 199 15.95 -9.89 -13.41
C PRO A 199 16.32 -8.44 -13.69
N ALA A 200 17.56 -8.22 -14.11
CA ALA A 200 18.07 -6.90 -14.51
C ALA A 200 17.92 -6.66 -16.03
N ASP A 201 16.82 -7.15 -16.60
CA ASP A 201 16.56 -7.12 -18.05
C ASP A 201 16.22 -5.72 -18.58
N GLU A 202 15.67 -4.84 -17.74
CA GLU A 202 15.52 -3.42 -18.06
C GLU A 202 16.52 -2.55 -17.28
N ALA A 203 16.98 -1.46 -17.91
CA ALA A 203 18.03 -0.58 -17.36
C ALA A 203 17.68 -0.02 -15.97
N PHE A 204 16.40 0.25 -15.73
CA PHE A 204 15.88 0.77 -14.47
C PHE A 204 15.42 -0.31 -13.48
N CYS A 205 15.45 -1.60 -13.87
CA CYS A 205 15.13 -2.73 -13.00
C CYS A 205 16.30 -3.28 -12.23
N ARG A 206 17.47 -2.64 -12.29
CA ARG A 206 18.63 -3.09 -11.55
C ARG A 206 18.38 -2.91 -10.06
N THR A 207 18.37 -4.02 -9.33
CA THR A 207 18.52 -3.99 -7.87
C THR A 207 20.00 -3.94 -7.53
N LEU A 208 20.34 -3.46 -6.33
CA LEU A 208 21.69 -3.60 -5.82
C LEU A 208 22.10 -5.08 -5.90
N PRO A 209 23.33 -5.41 -6.34
CA PRO A 209 23.77 -6.79 -6.40
C PRO A 209 23.65 -7.40 -5.01
N GLY A 210 22.95 -8.54 -4.92
CA GLY A 210 22.88 -9.29 -3.67
C GLY A 210 24.29 -9.70 -3.27
N THR A 211 24.67 -9.47 -2.01
CA THR A 211 25.94 -9.99 -1.49
C THR A 211 25.89 -11.53 -1.58
N PRO A 212 26.81 -12.19 -2.30
CA PRO A 212 26.83 -13.64 -2.33
C PRO A 212 27.17 -14.17 -0.92
N GLY A 213 26.24 -14.93 -0.33
CA GLY A 213 26.45 -15.68 0.91
C GLY A 213 26.52 -14.83 2.19
N GLN A 214 25.41 -14.82 2.94
CA GLN A 214 25.40 -14.66 4.40
C GLN A 214 24.12 -15.26 4.98
#